data_AF-A0A933ZUJ0-F1
#
_entry.id   AF-A0A933ZUJ0-F1
#
_cell.length_a   1.000
_cell.length_b   1.000
_cell.length_c   1.000
_cell.angle_alpha   90.00
_cell.angle_beta   90.00
_cell.angle_gamma   90.00
#
_symmetry.space_group_name_H-M   'P 1'
#
loop_
_entity.id
_entity.type
_entity.pdbx_description
1 polymer ?
#
loop_
_entity_poly.entity_id
_entity_poly.type
_entity_poly.pdbx_seq_one_letter_code
_entity_poly.pdbx_strand_id
1 'polypeptide(L)'
;MGSSDKEWQKQLEIGLQRVQEALARDQRPHSQLLQAVVAAASAKALAKIQEGAQREQERRDEREDRRRLRAEARQRKREHEAQAGGPVGLVFAAFAAIALYFGLTRVDAVCARILSAIESGPPSVKEIVRRPQETLKALSATCRELARRERELRAAVTEDDERRLRAERDGLTARVAAEHDEVVRQRLGSALRALDAQLAQRSELGTAASRLEAEGTRILYTLENLHTQVLRARSADTASADVAGAGLRRSLEQLSVEIDAVATALESTHAPELLQPVVEVATAEGSTTDAGRQRTE
;
A
#
# COMPACT_ATOMS: atom_id res chain seq x y z
N MET A 1 -4.80 -39.03 25.71
CA MET A 1 -6.13 -39.71 25.71
C MET A 1 -6.07 -41.21 25.32
N GLY A 2 -4.91 -41.89 25.35
CA GLY A 2 -4.80 -43.29 24.89
C GLY A 2 -4.73 -44.38 25.98
N SER A 3 -4.61 -44.02 27.26
CA SER A 3 -4.45 -45.01 28.34
C SER A 3 -5.78 -45.55 28.87
N SER A 4 -6.78 -44.66 29.03
CA SER A 4 -8.09 -45.05 29.59
C SER A 4 -8.89 -45.98 28.66
N ASP A 5 -8.67 -45.86 27.35
CA ASP A 5 -9.39 -46.63 26.33
C ASP A 5 -8.87 -48.08 26.24
N LYS A 6 -7.55 -48.25 26.38
CA LYS A 6 -6.89 -49.57 26.46
C LYS A 6 -7.22 -50.32 27.75
N GLU A 7 -7.37 -49.60 28.86
CA GLU A 7 -7.78 -50.14 30.16
C GLU A 7 -9.20 -50.72 30.09
N TRP A 8 -10.12 -49.97 29.47
CA TRP A 8 -11.51 -50.38 29.31
C TRP A 8 -11.67 -51.57 28.36
N GLN A 9 -10.91 -51.62 27.26
CA GLN A 9 -10.88 -52.78 26.36
C GLN A 9 -10.43 -54.06 27.07
N LYS A 10 -9.37 -53.99 27.89
CA LYS A 10 -8.89 -55.14 28.69
C LYS A 10 -9.94 -55.63 29.67
N GLN A 11 -10.65 -54.73 30.35
CA GLN A 11 -11.71 -55.13 31.29
C GLN A 11 -12.89 -55.83 30.59
N LEU A 12 -13.20 -55.40 29.37
CA LEU A 12 -14.28 -55.97 28.58
C LEU A 12 -13.94 -57.37 28.05
N GLU A 13 -12.69 -57.58 27.62
CA GLU A 13 -12.17 -58.92 27.25
C GLU A 13 -12.22 -59.89 28.43
N ILE A 14 -11.75 -59.47 29.61
CA ILE A 14 -11.78 -60.29 30.84
C ILE A 14 -13.22 -60.66 31.21
N GLY A 15 -14.17 -59.73 31.07
CA GLY A 15 -15.59 -59.97 31.33
C GLY A 15 -16.20 -61.01 30.38
N LEU A 16 -15.94 -60.89 29.07
CA LEU A 16 -16.38 -61.84 28.06
C LEU A 16 -15.81 -63.24 28.29
N GLN A 17 -14.54 -63.33 28.68
CA GLN A 17 -13.86 -64.60 28.93
C GLN A 17 -14.49 -65.36 30.11
N ARG A 18 -14.83 -64.65 31.20
CA ARG A 18 -15.53 -65.23 32.37
C ARG A 18 -16.93 -65.72 32.03
N VAL A 19 -17.66 -65.00 31.17
CA VAL A 19 -19.00 -65.42 30.72
C VAL A 19 -18.91 -66.65 29.82
N GLN A 20 -17.91 -66.72 28.93
CA GLN A 20 -17.67 -67.90 28.10
C GLN A 20 -17.31 -69.13 28.95
N GLU A 21 -16.47 -68.96 29.97
CA GLU A 21 -16.10 -70.03 30.92
C GLU A 21 -17.29 -70.53 31.74
N ALA A 22 -18.18 -69.62 32.16
CA ALA A 22 -19.41 -69.97 32.89
C ALA A 22 -20.40 -70.73 31.99
N LEU A 23 -20.53 -70.35 30.72
CA LEU A 23 -21.38 -71.05 29.76
C LEU A 23 -20.81 -72.43 29.35
N ALA A 24 -19.49 -72.57 29.25
CA ALA A 24 -18.84 -73.83 28.90
C ALA A 24 -19.02 -74.93 29.97
N ARG A 25 -19.31 -74.56 31.22
CA ARG A 25 -19.59 -75.50 32.32
C ARG A 25 -21.03 -76.02 32.34
N ASP A 26 -21.97 -75.42 31.60
CA ASP A 26 -23.38 -75.83 31.57
C ASP A 26 -23.70 -76.61 30.28
N GLN A 27 -23.77 -77.94 30.34
CA GLN A 27 -23.97 -78.84 29.18
C GLN A 27 -25.44 -79.04 28.76
N ARG A 28 -26.31 -78.07 28.99
CA ARG A 28 -27.72 -78.16 28.57
C ARG A 28 -27.88 -77.71 27.10
N PRO A 29 -28.75 -78.32 26.29
CA PRO A 29 -28.92 -77.95 24.87
C PRO A 29 -29.32 -76.48 24.65
N HIS A 30 -29.87 -75.78 25.65
CA HIS A 30 -30.15 -74.34 25.59
C HIS A 30 -28.91 -73.44 25.77
N SER A 31 -27.82 -73.93 26.37
CA SER A 31 -26.60 -73.12 26.58
C SER A 31 -25.85 -72.85 25.27
N GLN A 32 -25.86 -73.80 24.32
CA GLN A 32 -25.23 -73.64 23.00
C GLN A 32 -25.89 -72.54 22.16
N LEU A 33 -27.22 -72.41 22.22
CA LEU A 33 -27.94 -71.34 21.56
C LEU A 33 -27.63 -69.96 22.16
N LEU A 34 -27.51 -69.87 23.49
CA LEU A 34 -27.12 -68.64 24.17
C LEU A 34 -25.65 -68.28 23.85
N GLN A 35 -24.76 -69.26 23.73
CA GLN A 35 -23.36 -69.05 23.34
C GLN A 35 -23.25 -68.49 21.92
N ALA A 36 -24.04 -69.01 20.98
CA ALA A 36 -24.09 -68.53 19.60
C ALA A 36 -24.64 -67.09 19.52
N VAL A 37 -25.69 -66.77 20.28
CA VAL A 37 -26.27 -65.42 20.32
C VAL A 37 -25.32 -64.41 20.96
N VAL A 38 -24.64 -64.77 22.05
CA VAL A 38 -23.65 -63.90 22.71
C VAL A 38 -22.43 -63.68 21.81
N ALA A 39 -21.93 -64.72 21.14
CA ALA A 39 -20.82 -64.59 20.18
C ALA A 39 -21.18 -63.72 18.96
N ALA A 40 -22.40 -63.86 18.44
CA ALA A 40 -22.90 -63.02 17.34
C ALA A 40 -23.09 -61.56 17.79
N ALA A 41 -23.58 -61.33 19.00
CA ALA A 41 -23.73 -60.00 19.57
C ALA A 41 -22.37 -59.33 19.83
N SER A 42 -21.38 -60.07 20.36
CA SER A 42 -20.03 -59.55 20.57
C SER A 42 -19.31 -59.25 19.26
N ALA A 43 -19.46 -60.09 18.23
CA ALA A 43 -18.88 -59.84 16.91
C ALA A 43 -19.47 -58.58 16.26
N LYS A 44 -20.79 -58.38 16.37
CA LYS A 44 -21.46 -57.19 15.84
C LYS A 44 -21.08 -55.91 16.60
N ALA A 45 -20.89 -56.00 17.91
CA ALA A 45 -20.43 -54.89 18.73
C ALA A 45 -18.98 -54.50 18.38
N LEU A 46 -18.08 -55.47 18.22
CA LEU A 46 -16.68 -55.24 17.83
C LEU A 46 -16.57 -54.64 16.42
N ALA A 47 -17.36 -55.12 15.45
CA ALA A 47 -17.39 -54.56 14.10
C ALA A 47 -17.82 -53.08 14.12
N LYS A 48 -18.82 -52.72 14.94
CA LYS A 48 -19.30 -51.34 15.06
C LYS A 48 -18.29 -50.40 15.72
N ILE A 49 -17.50 -50.92 16.66
CA ILE A 49 -16.39 -50.19 17.30
C ILE A 49 -15.25 -49.99 16.29
N GLN A 50 -14.92 -51.00 15.48
CA GLN A 50 -13.91 -50.89 14.43
C GLN A 50 -14.30 -49.88 13.35
N GLU A 51 -15.55 -49.88 12.89
CA GLU A 51 -16.05 -48.86 11.94
C GLU A 51 -15.99 -47.45 12.54
N GLY A 52 -16.30 -47.30 13.83
CA GLY A 52 -16.18 -46.03 14.54
C GLY A 52 -14.75 -45.51 14.58
N ALA A 53 -13.79 -46.39 14.90
CA ALA A 53 -12.37 -46.07 14.93
C ALA A 53 -11.83 -45.68 13.55
N GLN A 54 -12.23 -46.40 12.48
CA GLN A 54 -11.84 -46.07 11.11
C GLN A 54 -12.34 -44.69 10.68
N ARG A 55 -13.61 -44.36 10.96
CA ARG A 55 -14.18 -43.04 10.63
C ARG A 55 -13.52 -41.90 11.40
N GLU A 56 -13.10 -42.13 12.65
CA GLU A 56 -12.33 -41.14 13.39
C GLU A 56 -10.93 -40.93 12.81
N GLN A 57 -10.30 -42.00 12.34
CA GLN A 57 -8.99 -41.95 11.73
C GLN A 57 -9.02 -41.17 10.40
N GLU A 58 -9.98 -41.46 9.53
CA GLU A 58 -10.20 -40.68 8.29
C GLU A 58 -10.43 -39.20 8.58
N ARG A 59 -11.21 -38.87 9.63
CA ARG A 59 -11.44 -37.48 10.04
C ARG A 59 -10.18 -36.78 10.56
N ARG A 60 -9.23 -37.52 11.13
CA ARG A 60 -7.94 -36.96 11.56
C ARG A 60 -7.05 -36.70 10.35
N ASP A 61 -6.98 -37.64 9.43
CA ASP A 61 -6.17 -37.51 8.21
C ASP A 61 -6.68 -36.33 7.35
N GLU A 62 -8.00 -36.18 7.16
CA GLU A 62 -8.58 -35.03 6.46
C GLU A 62 -8.29 -33.68 7.15
N ARG A 63 -8.17 -33.67 8.47
CA ARG A 63 -7.84 -32.45 9.23
C ARG A 63 -6.38 -32.09 9.07
N GLU A 64 -5.50 -33.08 8.99
CA GLU A 64 -4.08 -32.87 8.73
C GLU A 64 -3.84 -32.36 7.31
N ASP A 65 -4.50 -32.95 6.31
CA ASP A 65 -4.41 -32.49 4.92
C ASP A 65 -4.92 -31.05 4.76
N ARG A 66 -6.05 -30.72 5.40
CA ARG A 66 -6.54 -29.33 5.44
C ARG A 66 -5.55 -28.37 6.11
N ARG A 67 -4.79 -28.81 7.11
CA ARG A 67 -3.74 -27.99 7.75
C ARG A 67 -2.54 -27.82 6.82
N ARG A 68 -2.11 -28.87 6.12
CA ARG A 68 -1.00 -28.82 5.14
C ARG A 68 -1.33 -27.88 3.97
N LEU A 69 -2.50 -28.04 3.36
CA LEU A 69 -2.96 -27.18 2.27
C LEU A 69 -3.05 -25.70 2.69
N ARG A 70 -3.52 -25.42 3.91
CA ARG A 70 -3.55 -24.05 4.46
C ARG A 70 -2.15 -23.51 4.75
N ALA A 71 -1.21 -24.34 5.19
CA ALA A 71 0.18 -23.95 5.41
C ALA A 71 0.87 -23.63 4.08
N GLU A 72 0.70 -24.47 3.07
CA GLU A 72 1.22 -24.26 1.71
C GLU A 72 0.62 -23.01 1.05
N ALA A 73 -0.69 -22.78 1.21
CA ALA A 73 -1.34 -21.57 0.69
C ALA A 73 -0.79 -20.29 1.37
N ARG A 74 -0.51 -20.34 2.68
CA ARG A 74 0.15 -19.24 3.40
C ARG A 74 1.58 -19.03 2.94
N GLN A 75 2.31 -20.11 2.65
CA GLN A 75 3.68 -20.04 2.18
C GLN A 75 3.75 -19.44 0.77
N ARG A 76 2.89 -19.89 -0.16
CA ARG A 76 2.77 -19.28 -1.50
C ARG A 76 2.39 -17.80 -1.43
N LYS A 77 1.49 -17.43 -0.50
CA LYS A 77 1.12 -16.03 -0.30
C LYS A 77 2.30 -15.18 0.18
N ARG A 78 3.12 -15.71 1.11
CA ARG A 78 4.35 -15.06 1.58
C ARG A 78 5.41 -14.96 0.50
N GLU A 79 5.54 -15.96 -0.36
CA GLU A 79 6.45 -15.93 -1.51
C GLU A 79 6.04 -14.86 -2.52
N HIS A 80 4.74 -14.75 -2.84
CA HIS A 80 4.21 -13.68 -3.69
C HIS A 80 4.38 -12.28 -3.06
N GLU A 81 4.16 -12.14 -1.75
CA GLU A 81 4.33 -10.87 -1.03
C GLU A 81 5.83 -10.48 -0.93
N ALA A 82 6.74 -11.43 -0.73
CA ALA A 82 8.18 -11.19 -0.74
C ALA A 82 8.71 -10.81 -2.13
N GLN A 83 8.11 -11.38 -3.18
CA GLN A 83 8.49 -11.08 -4.57
C GLN A 83 7.94 -9.72 -5.06
N ALA A 84 6.89 -9.20 -4.41
CA ALA A 84 6.36 -7.84 -4.65
C ALA A 84 7.20 -6.72 -3.99
N GLY A 85 8.12 -7.06 -3.09
CA GLY A 85 9.06 -6.12 -2.45
C GLY A 85 10.45 -6.02 -3.10
N GLY A 86 10.61 -6.50 -4.34
CA GLY A 86 11.90 -6.52 -5.04
C GLY A 86 12.44 -5.13 -5.45
N PRO A 87 13.70 -5.04 -5.92
CA PRO A 87 14.43 -3.81 -6.28
C PRO A 87 13.80 -2.96 -7.41
N VAL A 88 12.65 -3.39 -7.91
CA VAL A 88 11.87 -2.75 -8.96
C VAL A 88 11.44 -1.33 -8.52
N GLY A 89 11.01 -1.13 -7.26
CA GLY A 89 10.62 0.20 -6.77
C GLY A 89 11.75 1.24 -6.81
N LEU A 90 12.98 0.84 -6.46
CA LEU A 90 14.16 1.71 -6.55
C LEU A 90 14.57 1.99 -8.00
N VAL A 91 14.43 1.01 -8.89
CA VAL A 91 14.72 1.20 -10.32
C VAL A 91 13.68 2.10 -11.00
N PHE A 92 12.40 1.99 -10.64
CA PHE A 92 11.35 2.90 -11.12
C PHE A 92 11.50 4.31 -10.55
N ALA A 93 11.85 4.46 -9.27
CA ALA A 93 12.15 5.76 -8.68
C ALA A 93 13.38 6.40 -9.35
N ALA A 94 14.42 5.62 -9.64
CA ALA A 94 15.59 6.08 -10.39
C ALA A 94 15.25 6.44 -11.84
N PHE A 95 14.42 5.65 -12.52
CA PHE A 95 13.94 5.96 -13.87
C PHE A 95 13.07 7.21 -13.91
N ALA A 96 12.19 7.42 -12.93
CA ALA A 96 11.38 8.62 -12.81
C ALA A 96 12.25 9.85 -12.52
N ALA A 97 13.24 9.73 -11.64
CA ALA A 97 14.21 10.79 -11.38
C ALA A 97 15.06 11.11 -12.61
N ILE A 98 15.49 10.11 -13.37
CA ILE A 98 16.21 10.28 -14.65
C ILE A 98 15.30 10.92 -15.70
N ALA A 99 14.04 10.51 -15.82
CA ALA A 99 13.08 11.08 -16.76
C ALA A 99 12.74 12.54 -16.45
N LEU A 100 12.60 12.90 -15.17
CA LEU A 100 12.41 14.28 -14.72
C LEU A 100 13.65 15.15 -14.94
N TYR A 101 14.84 14.61 -14.66
CA TYR A 101 16.11 15.28 -14.97
C TYR A 101 16.28 15.48 -16.48
N PHE A 102 15.87 14.49 -17.29
CA PHE A 102 15.85 14.59 -18.74
C PHE A 102 14.82 15.61 -19.25
N GLY A 103 13.67 15.73 -18.58
CA GLY A 103 12.66 16.76 -18.85
C GLY A 103 13.18 18.18 -18.61
N LEU A 104 13.84 18.42 -17.47
CA LEU A 104 14.43 19.72 -17.13
C LEU A 104 15.56 20.14 -18.09
N THR A 105 16.48 19.22 -18.39
CA THR A 105 17.56 19.47 -19.35
C THR A 105 17.02 19.72 -20.76
N ARG A 106 15.90 19.06 -21.13
CA ARG A 106 15.20 19.30 -22.39
C ARG A 106 14.52 20.67 -22.44
N VAL A 107 13.85 21.10 -21.36
CA VAL A 107 13.26 22.45 -21.26
C VAL A 107 14.34 23.52 -21.44
N ASP A 108 15.47 23.39 -20.73
CA ASP A 108 16.59 24.32 -20.84
C ASP A 108 17.19 24.34 -22.26
N ALA A 109 17.36 23.17 -22.87
CA ALA A 109 17.83 23.05 -24.25
C ALA A 109 16.87 23.69 -25.26
N VAL A 110 15.55 23.54 -25.08
CA VAL A 110 14.55 24.15 -25.95
C VAL A 110 14.54 25.67 -25.77
N CYS A 111 14.57 26.18 -24.54
CA CYS A 111 14.69 27.61 -24.26
C CYS A 111 15.94 28.22 -24.90
N ALA A 112 17.09 27.55 -24.80
CA ALA A 112 18.33 27.99 -25.44
C ALA A 112 18.23 28.00 -26.98
N ARG A 113 17.60 26.98 -27.58
CA ARG A 113 17.35 26.93 -29.04
C ARG A 113 16.43 28.06 -29.50
N ILE A 114 15.36 28.34 -28.75
CA ILE A 114 14.44 29.45 -29.05
C ILE A 114 15.20 30.78 -29.01
N LEU A 115 16.00 31.01 -27.96
CA LEU A 115 16.81 32.22 -27.86
C LEU A 115 17.78 32.37 -29.03
N SER A 116 18.54 31.32 -29.33
CA SER A 116 19.46 31.32 -30.46
C SER A 116 18.75 31.57 -31.79
N ALA A 117 17.56 31.00 -31.99
CA ALA A 117 16.75 31.21 -33.19
C ALA A 117 16.25 32.66 -33.31
N ILE A 118 15.89 33.31 -32.20
CA ILE A 118 15.46 34.73 -32.19
C ILE A 118 16.67 35.65 -32.44
N GLU A 119 17.80 35.41 -31.79
CA GLU A 119 19.02 36.22 -31.92
C GLU A 119 19.65 36.15 -33.32
N SER A 120 19.57 34.99 -33.96
CA SER A 120 19.99 34.77 -35.35
C SER A 120 18.88 35.06 -36.38
N GLY A 121 17.73 35.60 -35.94
CA GLY A 121 16.58 35.91 -36.78
C GLY A 121 16.64 37.27 -37.47
N PRO A 122 15.80 37.50 -38.50
CA PRO A 122 15.65 38.81 -39.16
C PRO A 122 15.17 39.91 -38.18
N PRO A 123 15.37 41.20 -38.50
CA PRO A 123 14.97 42.33 -37.64
C PRO A 123 13.50 42.31 -37.23
N SER A 124 12.62 41.89 -38.15
CA SER A 124 11.18 41.72 -37.89
C SER A 124 10.92 40.80 -36.69
N VAL A 125 11.56 39.63 -36.64
CA VAL A 125 11.45 38.66 -35.51
C VAL A 125 12.00 39.23 -34.21
N LYS A 126 13.04 40.07 -34.28
CA LYS A 126 13.65 40.71 -33.11
C LYS A 126 12.77 41.83 -32.52
N GLU A 127 12.09 42.60 -33.35
CA GLU A 127 11.15 43.65 -32.91
C GLU A 127 9.88 43.08 -32.28
N ILE A 128 9.42 41.93 -32.77
CA ILE A 128 8.21 41.25 -32.30
C ILE A 128 8.36 40.81 -30.83
N VAL A 129 9.56 40.46 -30.39
CA VAL A 129 9.80 40.01 -29.02
C VAL A 129 10.57 41.08 -28.25
N ARG A 130 9.85 41.97 -27.57
CA ARG A 130 10.46 42.84 -26.56
C ARG A 130 10.83 41.97 -25.35
N ARG A 131 12.12 41.67 -25.19
CA ARG A 131 12.73 40.94 -24.04
C ARG A 131 12.44 39.42 -23.98
N PRO A 132 12.76 38.64 -25.03
CA PRO A 132 12.61 37.17 -25.05
C PRO A 132 13.44 36.50 -23.95
N GLN A 133 14.60 37.08 -23.66
CA GLN A 133 15.58 36.58 -22.71
C GLN A 133 15.04 36.57 -21.29
N GLU A 134 14.30 37.60 -20.88
CA GLU A 134 13.72 37.69 -19.54
C GLU A 134 12.58 36.68 -19.37
N THR A 135 11.68 36.59 -20.35
CA THR A 135 10.53 35.67 -20.33
C THR A 135 10.98 34.21 -20.33
N LEU A 136 11.92 33.83 -21.20
CA LEU A 136 12.42 32.45 -21.29
C LEU A 136 13.28 32.07 -20.07
N LYS A 137 14.03 33.02 -19.49
CA LYS A 137 14.75 32.79 -18.22
C LYS A 137 13.77 32.58 -17.07
N ALA A 138 12.75 33.43 -16.93
CA ALA A 138 11.70 33.29 -15.93
C ALA A 138 11.00 31.93 -16.07
N LEU A 139 10.62 31.54 -17.28
CA LEU A 139 10.02 30.25 -17.56
C LEU A 139 10.92 29.07 -17.17
N SER A 140 12.21 29.13 -17.51
CA SER A 140 13.17 28.09 -17.11
C SER A 140 13.28 27.98 -15.59
N ALA A 141 13.22 29.10 -14.87
CA ALA A 141 13.25 29.12 -13.41
C ALA A 141 11.96 28.51 -12.82
N THR A 142 10.79 28.88 -13.33
CA THR A 142 9.50 28.29 -12.93
C THR A 142 9.46 26.78 -13.18
N CYS A 143 9.98 26.30 -14.31
CA CYS A 143 10.08 24.87 -14.60
C CYS A 143 10.98 24.12 -13.61
N ARG A 144 12.12 24.72 -13.22
CA ARG A 144 13.00 24.14 -12.20
C ARG A 144 12.32 24.09 -10.84
N GLU A 145 11.56 25.13 -10.49
CA GLU A 145 10.80 25.17 -9.24
C GLU A 145 9.70 24.11 -9.20
N LEU A 146 8.92 23.97 -10.28
CA LEU A 146 7.92 22.91 -10.44
C LEU A 146 8.52 21.54 -10.19
N ALA A 147 9.63 21.23 -10.86
CA ALA A 147 10.30 19.94 -10.73
C ALA A 147 11.02 19.75 -9.39
N ARG A 148 11.43 20.83 -8.71
CA ARG A 148 11.92 20.74 -7.33
C ARG A 148 10.78 20.33 -6.40
N ARG A 149 9.65 21.03 -6.47
CA ARG A 149 8.49 20.82 -5.59
C ARG A 149 7.82 19.47 -5.82
N GLU A 150 7.71 19.04 -7.07
CA GLU A 150 7.24 17.69 -7.41
C GLU A 150 8.13 16.61 -6.77
N ARG A 151 9.46 16.74 -6.85
CA ARG A 151 10.39 15.82 -6.19
C ARG A 151 10.26 15.84 -4.67
N GLU A 152 10.07 17.01 -4.06
CA GLU A 152 9.84 17.15 -2.63
C GLU A 152 8.55 16.42 -2.20
N LEU A 153 7.46 16.60 -2.97
CA LEU A 153 6.19 15.89 -2.73
C LEU A 153 6.35 14.37 -2.86
N ARG A 154 7.04 13.89 -3.90
CA ARG A 154 7.28 12.45 -4.08
C ARG A 154 8.20 11.88 -3.01
N ALA A 155 9.20 12.62 -2.56
CA ALA A 155 10.07 12.19 -1.47
C ALA A 155 9.29 12.05 -0.14
N ALA A 156 8.26 12.86 0.09
CA ALA A 156 7.39 12.77 1.27
C ALA A 156 6.41 11.56 1.22
N VAL A 157 6.12 11.05 0.02
CA VAL A 157 5.19 9.94 -0.23
C VAL A 157 5.97 8.73 -0.73
N THR A 158 6.63 8.02 0.20
CA THR A 158 7.28 6.75 -0.14
C THR A 158 6.26 5.61 -0.17
N GLU A 159 6.35 4.74 -1.18
CA GLU A 159 5.46 3.56 -1.30
C GLU A 159 5.59 2.63 -0.08
N ASP A 160 6.77 2.57 0.53
CA ASP A 160 7.02 1.73 1.70
C ASP A 160 6.28 2.23 2.93
N ASP A 161 6.33 3.54 3.19
CA ASP A 161 5.56 4.15 4.27
C ASP A 161 4.05 3.95 4.06
N GLU A 162 3.57 4.11 2.83
CA GLU A 162 2.14 3.92 2.54
C GLU A 162 1.70 2.47 2.76
N ARG A 163 2.51 1.49 2.35
CA ARG A 163 2.26 0.07 2.65
C ARG A 163 2.25 -0.20 4.16
N ARG A 164 3.22 0.34 4.90
CA ARG A 164 3.30 0.21 6.36
C ARG A 164 2.04 0.78 7.04
N LEU A 165 1.65 2.01 6.70
CA LEU A 165 0.47 2.66 7.27
C LEU A 165 -0.83 1.91 6.95
N ARG A 166 -0.98 1.38 5.73
CA ARG A 166 -2.15 0.56 5.37
C ARG A 166 -2.22 -0.73 6.18
N ALA A 167 -1.08 -1.40 6.40
CA ALA A 167 -1.02 -2.59 7.23
C ALA A 167 -1.35 -2.29 8.70
N GLU A 168 -0.85 -1.16 9.24
CA GLU A 168 -1.20 -0.69 10.58
C GLU A 168 -2.70 -0.38 10.70
N ARG A 169 -3.30 0.25 9.67
CA ARG A 169 -4.73 0.56 9.59
C ARG A 169 -5.57 -0.71 9.62
N ASP A 170 -5.19 -1.71 8.83
CA ASP A 170 -5.88 -3.00 8.80
C ASP A 170 -5.80 -3.72 10.15
N GLY A 171 -4.61 -3.71 10.77
CA GLY A 171 -4.39 -4.30 12.09
C GLY A 171 -5.20 -3.59 13.19
N LEU A 172 -5.23 -2.25 13.18
CA LEU A 172 -5.98 -1.45 14.13
C LEU A 172 -7.49 -1.62 13.94
N THR A 173 -7.95 -1.71 12.69
CA THR A 173 -9.36 -2.01 12.35
C THR A 173 -9.79 -3.37 12.92
N ALA A 174 -8.97 -4.40 12.73
CA ALA A 174 -9.26 -5.73 13.29
C ALA A 174 -9.30 -5.71 14.82
N ARG A 175 -8.41 -4.94 15.46
CA ARG A 175 -8.40 -4.77 16.93
C ARG A 175 -9.66 -4.04 17.43
N VAL A 176 -10.08 -2.96 16.78
CA VAL A 176 -11.33 -2.26 17.12
C VAL A 176 -12.53 -3.20 17.04
N ALA A 177 -12.60 -4.06 16.01
CA ALA A 177 -13.70 -5.00 15.82
C ALA A 177 -13.73 -6.13 16.86
N ALA A 178 -12.56 -6.55 17.35
CA ALA A 178 -12.45 -7.60 18.36
C ALA A 178 -12.57 -7.08 19.80
N GLU A 179 -12.46 -5.77 20.02
CA GLU A 179 -12.45 -5.17 21.35
C GLU A 179 -13.86 -5.12 21.96
N HIS A 180 -13.98 -5.54 23.22
CA HIS A 180 -15.26 -5.57 23.94
C HIS A 180 -15.39 -4.43 24.96
N ASP A 181 -14.28 -3.90 25.46
CA ASP A 181 -14.27 -2.73 26.31
C ASP A 181 -14.56 -1.47 25.48
N GLU A 182 -15.65 -0.77 25.80
CA GLU A 182 -16.11 0.40 25.04
C GLU A 182 -15.12 1.57 25.12
N VAL A 183 -14.44 1.77 26.26
CA VAL A 183 -13.46 2.85 26.42
C VAL A 183 -12.23 2.56 25.57
N VAL A 184 -11.75 1.32 25.58
CA VAL A 184 -10.61 0.90 24.75
C VAL A 184 -10.99 0.98 23.28
N ARG A 185 -12.17 0.50 22.89
CA ARG A 185 -12.70 0.58 21.52
C ARG A 185 -12.77 2.03 21.04
N GLN A 186 -13.25 2.96 21.87
CA GLN A 186 -13.31 4.39 21.54
C GLN A 186 -11.92 4.98 21.30
N ARG A 187 -10.94 4.66 22.17
CA ARG A 187 -9.55 5.12 22.02
C ARG A 187 -8.89 4.58 20.76
N LEU A 188 -9.04 3.28 20.50
CA LEU A 188 -8.55 2.65 19.27
C LEU A 188 -9.23 3.25 18.02
N GLY A 189 -10.53 3.56 18.10
CA GLY A 189 -11.27 4.22 17.03
C GLY A 189 -10.78 5.65 16.75
N SER A 190 -10.38 6.41 17.78
CA SER A 190 -9.74 7.72 17.60
C SER A 190 -8.38 7.61 16.91
N ALA A 191 -7.55 6.64 17.31
CA ALA A 191 -6.28 6.36 16.65
C ALA A 191 -6.47 5.95 15.18
N LEU A 192 -7.50 5.14 14.88
CA LEU A 192 -7.83 4.73 13.52
C LEU A 192 -8.20 5.92 12.64
N ARG A 193 -9.04 6.84 13.13
CA ARG A 193 -9.38 8.07 12.40
C ARG A 193 -8.16 8.96 12.12
N ALA A 194 -7.23 9.04 13.07
CA ALA A 194 -5.98 9.79 12.86
C ALA A 194 -5.13 9.17 11.74
N LEU A 195 -5.06 7.83 11.70
CA LEU A 195 -4.34 7.10 10.66
C LEU A 195 -5.02 7.21 9.29
N ASP A 196 -6.35 7.17 9.23
CA ASP A 196 -7.12 7.40 8.00
C ASP A 196 -6.90 8.82 7.45
N ALA A 197 -6.87 9.83 8.33
CA ALA A 197 -6.55 11.21 7.94
C ALA A 197 -5.12 11.32 7.38
N GLN A 198 -4.14 10.64 7.99
CA GLN A 198 -2.77 10.61 7.49
C GLN A 198 -2.66 9.95 6.11
N LEU A 199 -3.39 8.85 5.88
CA LEU A 199 -3.44 8.20 4.56
C LEU A 199 -4.10 9.10 3.51
N ALA A 200 -5.19 9.78 3.86
CA ALA A 200 -5.86 10.74 2.99
C ALA A 200 -4.91 11.89 2.58
N GLN A 201 -4.24 12.52 3.56
CA GLN A 201 -3.26 13.59 3.31
C GLN A 201 -2.14 13.11 2.38
N ARG A 202 -1.62 11.90 2.56
CA ARG A 202 -0.59 11.35 1.67
C ARG A 202 -1.09 11.12 0.24
N SER A 203 -2.34 10.68 0.08
CA SER A 203 -2.95 10.54 -1.24
C SER A 203 -3.14 11.89 -1.96
N GLU A 204 -3.43 12.96 -1.20
CA GLU A 204 -3.51 14.32 -1.72
C GLU A 204 -2.15 14.82 -2.19
N LEU A 205 -1.07 14.58 -1.43
CA LEU A 205 0.30 14.91 -1.84
C LEU A 205 0.70 14.17 -3.12
N GLY A 206 0.37 12.88 -3.23
CA GLY A 206 0.62 12.10 -4.44
C GLY A 206 -0.13 12.67 -5.65
N THR A 207 -1.40 13.04 -5.48
CA THR A 207 -2.22 13.67 -6.53
C THR A 207 -1.65 15.02 -6.94
N ALA A 208 -1.20 15.84 -5.97
CA ALA A 208 -0.56 17.12 -6.24
C ALA A 208 0.73 16.94 -7.06
N ALA A 209 1.58 15.96 -6.72
CA ALA A 209 2.78 15.65 -7.48
C ALA A 209 2.47 15.27 -8.94
N SER A 210 1.48 14.40 -9.16
CA SER A 210 1.04 14.03 -10.52
C SER A 210 0.54 15.24 -11.32
N ARG A 211 -0.15 16.19 -10.67
CA ARG A 211 -0.58 17.43 -11.34
C ARG A 211 0.60 18.29 -11.76
N LEU A 212 1.61 18.47 -10.89
CA LEU A 212 2.81 19.25 -11.22
C LEU A 212 3.60 18.62 -12.38
N GLU A 213 3.71 17.28 -12.42
CA GLU A 213 4.34 16.56 -13.53
C GLU A 213 3.58 16.76 -14.86
N ALA A 214 2.26 16.70 -14.83
CA ALA A 214 1.43 16.94 -16.01
C ALA A 214 1.60 18.38 -16.53
N GLU A 215 1.65 19.37 -15.64
CA GLU A 215 1.92 20.77 -16.02
C GLU A 215 3.32 20.94 -16.61
N GLY A 216 4.35 20.33 -16.01
CA GLY A 216 5.71 20.34 -16.57
C GLY A 216 5.77 19.76 -17.99
N THR A 217 5.04 18.66 -18.23
CA THR A 217 4.92 18.04 -19.54
C THR A 217 4.19 18.95 -20.54
N ARG A 218 3.09 19.57 -20.13
CA ARG A 218 2.34 20.54 -20.95
C ARG A 218 3.21 21.71 -21.38
N ILE A 219 3.93 22.32 -20.44
CA ILE A 219 4.84 23.45 -20.69
C ILE A 219 5.93 23.06 -21.70
N LEU A 220 6.51 21.87 -21.58
CA LEU A 220 7.51 21.38 -22.52
C LEU A 220 6.97 21.32 -23.95
N TYR A 221 5.78 20.75 -24.16
CA TYR A 221 5.17 20.69 -25.49
C TYR A 221 4.80 22.07 -26.02
N THR A 222 4.33 22.98 -25.18
CA THR A 222 4.08 24.39 -25.55
C THR A 222 5.37 25.06 -26.02
N LEU A 223 6.49 24.84 -25.33
CA LEU A 223 7.81 25.34 -25.71
C LEU A 223 8.29 24.78 -27.05
N GLU A 224 8.12 23.48 -27.29
CA GLU A 224 8.47 22.86 -28.56
C GLU A 224 7.65 23.43 -29.73
N ASN A 225 6.35 23.65 -29.52
CA ASN A 225 5.51 24.31 -30.49
C ASN A 225 5.93 25.76 -30.75
N LEU A 226 6.27 26.52 -29.69
CA LEU A 226 6.80 27.88 -29.80
C LEU A 226 8.08 27.91 -30.64
N HIS A 227 9.00 26.97 -30.39
CA HIS A 227 10.21 26.82 -31.20
C HIS A 227 9.89 26.60 -32.69
N THR A 228 8.94 25.73 -33.01
CA THR A 228 8.49 25.54 -34.40
C THR A 228 7.88 26.81 -35.00
N GLN A 229 7.11 27.59 -34.22
CA GLN A 229 6.56 28.87 -34.68
C GLN A 229 7.65 29.90 -34.97
N VAL A 230 8.68 29.99 -34.12
CA VAL A 230 9.85 30.85 -34.35
C VAL A 230 10.57 30.45 -35.64
N LEU A 231 10.80 29.16 -35.87
CA LEU A 231 11.42 28.68 -37.11
C LEU A 231 10.60 29.05 -38.35
N ARG A 232 9.27 28.90 -38.30
CA ARG A 232 8.38 29.29 -39.41
C ARG A 232 8.40 30.80 -39.66
N ALA A 233 8.40 31.61 -38.61
CA ALA A 233 8.48 33.07 -38.73
C ALA A 233 9.81 33.52 -39.34
N ARG A 234 10.90 32.79 -39.10
CA ARG A 234 12.21 33.04 -39.75
C ARG A 234 12.23 32.69 -41.24
N SER A 235 11.52 31.64 -41.65
CA SER A 235 11.48 31.19 -43.04
C SER A 235 10.41 31.90 -43.88
N ALA A 236 9.56 32.71 -43.27
CA ALA A 236 8.49 33.43 -43.96
C ALA A 236 9.05 34.61 -44.76
N ASP A 237 8.60 34.77 -46.01
CA ASP A 237 8.91 35.95 -46.83
C ASP A 237 8.38 37.23 -46.17
N THR A 238 8.94 38.39 -46.53
CA THR A 238 8.64 39.69 -45.90
C THR A 238 7.14 40.04 -45.86
N ALA A 239 6.35 39.59 -46.85
CA ALA A 239 4.89 39.78 -46.88
C ALA A 239 4.13 38.87 -45.89
N SER A 240 4.70 37.73 -45.50
CA SER A 240 4.13 36.79 -44.52
C SER A 240 4.73 36.94 -43.12
N ALA A 241 5.80 37.72 -42.98
CA ALA A 241 6.51 37.92 -41.72
C ALA A 241 5.64 38.61 -40.65
N ASP A 242 4.78 39.55 -41.04
CA ASP A 242 3.89 40.25 -40.10
C ASP A 242 2.80 39.34 -39.51
N VAL A 243 2.21 38.47 -40.33
CA VAL A 243 1.19 37.50 -39.90
C VAL A 243 1.81 36.43 -39.00
N ALA A 244 2.96 35.87 -39.40
CA ALA A 244 3.70 34.90 -38.58
C ALA A 244 4.17 35.52 -37.26
N GLY A 245 4.57 36.80 -37.30
CA GLY A 245 4.98 37.57 -36.15
C GLY A 245 3.88 37.88 -35.16
N ALA A 246 2.68 38.20 -35.63
CA ALA A 246 1.50 38.40 -34.79
C ALA A 246 1.11 37.10 -34.06
N GLY A 247 1.22 35.94 -34.74
CA GLY A 247 1.02 34.62 -34.12
C GLY A 247 2.02 34.34 -33.00
N LEU A 248 3.30 34.64 -33.23
CA LEU A 248 4.36 34.47 -32.24
C LEU A 248 4.14 35.34 -31.00
N ARG A 249 3.77 36.61 -31.18
CA ARG A 249 3.45 37.54 -30.07
C ARG A 249 2.32 37.00 -29.20
N ARG A 250 1.22 36.55 -29.82
CA ARG A 250 0.08 35.98 -29.09
C ARG A 250 0.48 34.73 -28.31
N SER A 251 1.28 33.83 -28.90
CA SER A 251 1.76 32.63 -28.21
C SER A 251 2.64 32.95 -27.00
N LEU A 252 3.48 33.99 -27.09
CA LEU A 252 4.32 34.45 -25.98
C LEU A 252 3.51 35.12 -24.86
N GLU A 253 2.53 35.95 -25.22
CA GLU A 253 1.60 36.55 -24.25
C GLU A 253 0.80 35.48 -23.51
N GLN A 254 0.25 34.51 -24.24
CA GLN A 254 -0.45 33.37 -23.65
C GLN A 254 0.46 32.57 -22.71
N LEU A 255 1.71 32.30 -23.13
CA LEU A 255 2.68 31.59 -22.30
C LEU A 255 3.01 32.37 -21.02
N SER A 256 3.13 33.70 -21.08
CA SER A 256 3.34 34.53 -19.88
C SER A 256 2.18 34.40 -18.90
N VAL A 257 0.94 34.48 -19.37
CA VAL A 257 -0.26 34.31 -18.52
C VAL A 257 -0.31 32.92 -17.90
N GLU A 258 0.04 31.88 -18.67
CA GLU A 258 0.10 30.51 -18.17
C GLU A 258 1.19 30.33 -17.09
N ILE A 259 2.35 30.98 -17.24
CA ILE A 259 3.42 30.97 -16.23
C ILE A 259 2.95 31.62 -14.93
N ASP A 260 2.31 32.78 -15.02
CA ASP A 260 1.81 33.50 -13.84
C ASP A 260 0.74 32.68 -13.11
N ALA A 261 -0.18 32.06 -13.86
CA ALA A 261 -1.19 31.17 -13.29
C ALA A 261 -0.56 29.94 -12.59
N VAL A 262 0.50 29.36 -13.17
CA VAL A 262 1.23 28.25 -12.56
C VAL A 262 2.01 28.70 -11.32
N ALA A 263 2.61 29.89 -11.33
CA ALA A 263 3.27 30.48 -10.17
C ALA A 263 2.28 30.69 -9.01
N THR A 264 1.09 31.25 -9.29
CA THR A 264 0.01 31.37 -8.28
C THR A 264 -0.47 30.01 -7.79
N ALA A 265 -0.60 29.03 -8.68
CA ALA A 265 -0.97 27.66 -8.29
C ALA A 265 0.10 27.03 -7.38
N LEU A 266 1.38 27.25 -7.65
CA LEU A 266 2.49 26.80 -6.81
C LEU A 266 2.46 27.41 -5.40
N GLU A 267 2.16 28.71 -5.30
CA GLU A 267 2.01 29.38 -4.01
C GLU A 267 0.86 28.80 -3.18
N SER A 268 -0.25 28.44 -3.83
CA SER A 268 -1.38 27.78 -3.18
C SER A 268 -1.09 26.31 -2.80
N THR A 269 -0.18 25.65 -3.52
CA THR A 269 0.25 24.26 -3.26
C THR A 269 1.39 24.23 -2.24
N HIS A 270 1.25 24.95 -1.12
CA HIS A 270 2.12 24.78 0.04
C HIS A 270 1.93 23.39 0.66
N ALA A 271 2.98 22.57 0.58
CA ALA A 271 3.09 21.28 1.24
C ALA A 271 3.88 21.44 2.56
N PRO A 272 3.64 20.62 3.58
CA PRO A 272 2.89 21.06 4.76
C PRO A 272 3.79 21.24 5.98
N GLU A 273 3.46 22.21 6.82
CA GLU A 273 3.97 22.35 8.20
C GLU A 273 3.52 21.22 9.15
N LEU A 274 2.86 20.16 8.65
CA LEU A 274 2.17 19.18 9.49
C LEU A 274 2.38 17.75 8.97
N LEU A 275 3.58 17.23 9.19
CA LEU A 275 3.74 15.82 9.56
C LEU A 275 4.42 15.81 10.94
N GLN A 276 3.73 16.37 11.94
CA GLN A 276 4.15 16.13 13.31
C GLN A 276 3.95 14.65 13.62
N PRO A 277 4.99 13.94 14.12
CA PRO A 277 4.84 12.55 14.53
C PRO A 277 3.81 12.49 15.66
N VAL A 278 2.68 11.84 15.42
CA VAL A 278 1.70 11.51 16.46
C VAL A 278 2.24 10.34 17.27
N VAL A 279 3.27 10.57 18.11
CA VAL A 279 3.53 9.77 19.31
C VAL A 279 4.28 10.64 20.34
N GLU A 280 3.55 11.33 21.20
CA GLU A 280 3.91 11.39 22.61
C GLU A 280 2.68 10.96 23.39
N VAL A 281 2.54 9.64 23.53
CA VAL A 281 1.59 9.04 24.46
C VAL A 281 2.03 9.52 25.84
N ALA A 282 1.29 10.47 26.39
CA ALA A 282 1.41 10.88 27.77
C ALA A 282 1.41 9.64 28.67
N THR A 283 2.57 9.28 29.17
CA THR A 283 2.70 8.43 30.34
C THR A 283 2.11 9.22 31.51
N ALA A 284 0.85 8.91 31.81
CA ALA A 284 0.22 9.30 33.06
C ALA A 284 0.98 8.59 34.20
N GLU A 285 2.04 9.22 34.70
CA GLU A 285 2.60 8.89 36.01
C GLU A 285 1.69 9.46 37.09
N GLY A 286 0.82 8.58 37.57
CA GLY A 286 0.71 8.26 38.99
C GLY A 286 0.77 9.44 39.95
N SER A 287 -0.41 9.94 40.27
CA SER A 287 -0.70 10.52 41.58
C SER A 287 -0.25 9.59 42.71
N THR A 288 0.82 9.95 43.41
CA THR A 288 1.01 9.56 44.82
C THR A 288 0.97 10.81 45.67
N THR A 289 -0.22 11.01 46.23
CA THR A 289 -0.49 11.65 47.51
C THR A 289 0.64 11.36 48.51
N ASP A 290 1.45 12.36 48.84
CA ASP A 290 2.19 12.38 50.11
C ASP A 290 1.77 13.62 50.89
N ALA A 291 0.81 13.38 51.78
CA ALA A 291 0.37 14.32 52.79
C ALA A 291 1.22 14.10 54.05
N GLY A 292 1.95 15.15 54.44
CA GLY A 292 2.23 15.41 55.85
C GLY A 292 3.58 14.95 56.37
N ARG A 293 4.55 15.87 56.36
CA ARG A 293 5.40 16.05 57.55
C ARG A 293 5.90 17.48 57.67
N GLN A 294 5.15 18.27 58.43
CA GLN A 294 5.68 19.40 59.18
C GLN A 294 6.82 18.88 60.07
N ARG A 295 7.98 19.52 60.02
CA ARG A 295 8.98 19.44 61.08
C ARG A 295 9.33 20.87 61.48
N THR A 296 8.64 21.31 62.53
CA THR A 296 9.14 22.28 63.50
C THR A 296 10.33 21.67 64.24
N GLU A 297 11.19 22.56 64.74
CA GLU A 297 12.45 22.39 65.49
C GLU A 297 13.74 22.52 64.66
#